data_AF-A0A8S0ZTV2-F1
#
_entry.id   AF-A0A8S0ZTV2-F1
#
_cell.length_a   1.000
_cell.length_b   1.000
_cell.length_c   1.000
_cell.angle_alpha   90.00
_cell.angle_beta   90.00
_cell.angle_gamma   90.00
#
_symmetry.space_group_name_H-M   'P 1'
#
loop_
_entity.id
_entity.type
_entity.pdbx_description
1 polymer ?
#
loop_
_entity_poly.entity_id
_entity_poly.type
_entity_poly.pdbx_seq_one_letter_code
_entity_poly.pdbx_strand_id
1 'polypeptide(L)' 'MERYTHQERGTIVSIFLRNNSSVVLAQREFRRRFPGRPAPTAQTLRRLATNLEEYGTTRDAAKSGRPRSARSAENIAAVA' A
#
# COMPACT_ATOMS: atom_id res chain seq x y z
N MET A 1 -2.79 -3.76 8.60
CA MET A 1 -3.67 -4.75 7.94
C MET A 1 -3.24 -4.80 6.49
N GLU A 2 -2.30 -5.68 6.15
CA GLU A 2 -1.90 -5.90 4.76
C GLU A 2 -3.04 -6.67 4.08
N ARG A 3 -3.97 -5.96 3.44
CA ARG A 3 -5.05 -6.57 2.64
C ARG A 3 -4.56 -7.10 1.30
N TYR A 4 -3.38 -6.68 0.85
CA TYR A 4 -2.79 -7.04 -0.43
C TYR A 4 -1.28 -7.24 -0.30
N THR A 5 -0.75 -8.29 -0.90
CA THR A 5 0.70 -8.54 -0.99
C THR A 5 1.37 -7.48 -1.87
N HIS A 6 2.70 -7.36 -1.82
CA HIS A 6 3.44 -6.44 -2.71
C HIS A 6 3.15 -6.68 -4.19
N GLN A 7 3.06 -7.95 -4.61
CA GLN A 7 2.73 -8.33 -5.98
C GLN A 7 1.28 -7.98 -6.36
N GLU A 8 0.34 -8.20 -5.44
CA GLU A 8 -1.07 -7.83 -5.64
C GLU A 8 -1.21 -6.31 -5.79
N ARG A 9 -0.49 -5.52 -4.99
CA ARG A 9 -0.49 -4.06 -5.09
C ARG A 9 0.05 -3.57 -6.44
N GLY A 10 1.16 -4.16 -6.92
CA GLY A 10 1.68 -3.88 -8.26
C GLY A 10 0.66 -4.20 -9.35
N THR A 11 -0.03 -5.34 -9.23
CA THR A 11 -1.07 -5.74 -10.17
C THR A 11 -2.28 -4.80 -10.15
N ILE A 12 -2.74 -4.41 -8.95
CA ILE A 12 -3.86 -3.48 -8.76
C ILE A 12 -3.57 -2.14 -9.44
N VAL A 13 -2.38 -1.58 -9.21
CA VAL A 13 -1.99 -0.29 -9.81
C VAL A 13 -1.85 -0.39 -11.32
N SER A 14 -1.30 -1.50 -11.81
CA SER A 14 -1.17 -1.75 -13.25
C SER A 14 -2.55 -1.81 -13.93
N ILE A 15 -3.51 -2.51 -13.34
CA ILE A 15 -4.90 -2.55 -13.82
C ILE A 15 -5.49 -1.13 -13.83
N PHE A 16 -5.30 -0.36 -12.76
CA PHE A 16 -5.87 0.98 -12.66
C PHE A 16 -5.35 1.91 -13.75
N LEU A 17 -4.04 1.99 -13.92
CA LEU A 17 -3.40 2.86 -14.91
C LEU A 17 -3.75 2.44 -16.36
N ARG A 18 -3.77 1.13 -16.64
CA ARG A 18 -4.14 0.60 -17.97
C ARG A 18 -5.60 0.89 -18.35
N ASN A 19 -6.49 1.02 -17.36
CA ASN A 19 -7.90 1.36 -17.58
C ASN A 19 -8.15 2.88 -17.52
N ASN A 20 -7.17 3.69 -17.93
CA ASN A 20 -7.27 5.15 -17.96
C ASN A 20 -7.69 5.74 -16.60
N SER A 21 -7.19 5.15 -15.50
CA SER A 21 -7.52 5.54 -14.13
C SER A 21 -9.03 5.49 -13.79
N SER A 22 -9.81 4.68 -14.52
CA SER A 22 -11.22 4.44 -14.23
C SER A 22 -11.40 3.44 -13.09
N VAL A 23 -12.00 3.88 -11.99
CA VAL A 23 -12.29 3.04 -10.81
C VAL A 23 -13.18 1.86 -11.18
N VAL A 24 -14.24 2.11 -11.96
CA VAL A 24 -15.24 1.08 -12.30
C VAL A 24 -14.62 -0.01 -13.16
N LEU A 25 -13.85 0.37 -14.19
CA LEU A 25 -13.18 -0.58 -15.08
C LEU A 25 -12.11 -1.36 -14.32
N ALA A 26 -11.31 -0.68 -13.50
CA ALA A 26 -10.27 -1.33 -12.70
C ALA A 26 -10.85 -2.35 -11.71
N GLN A 27 -11.94 -2.03 -11.02
CA GLN A 27 -12.60 -2.98 -10.12
C GLN A 27 -13.24 -4.15 -10.88
N ARG A 28 -13.80 -3.90 -12.07
CA ARG A 28 -14.36 -4.95 -12.93
C ARG A 28 -13.28 -5.92 -13.38
N GLU A 29 -12.14 -5.41 -13.83
CA GLU A 29 -11.00 -6.25 -14.23
C GLU A 29 -10.37 -6.96 -13.03
N PHE A 30 -10.23 -6.30 -11.88
CA PHE A 30 -9.75 -6.92 -10.66
C PHE A 30 -10.60 -8.13 -10.26
N ARG A 31 -11.93 -7.99 -10.27
CA ARG A 31 -12.85 -9.10 -9.96
C ARG A 31 -12.72 -10.29 -10.91
N ARG A 32 -12.34 -10.06 -12.17
CA ARG A 32 -12.08 -11.13 -13.14
C ARG A 32 -10.77 -11.87 -12.85
N ARG A 33 -9.72 -11.14 -12.47
CA ARG A 33 -8.39 -11.73 -12.20
C ARG A 33 -8.29 -12.36 -10.81
N PHE A 34 -9.00 -11.83 -9.82
CA PHE A 34 -8.98 -12.28 -8.42
C PHE A 34 -10.40 -12.63 -7.94
N PRO A 35 -10.99 -13.73 -8.45
CA PRO A 35 -12.31 -14.18 -8.02
C PRO A 35 -12.32 -14.49 -6.52
N GLY A 36 -13.43 -14.19 -5.85
CA GLY A 36 -13.57 -14.41 -4.40
C GLY A 36 -12.88 -13.38 -3.51
N ARG A 37 -12.14 -12.41 -4.07
CA ARG A 37 -11.56 -11.31 -3.30
C ARG A 37 -12.38 -10.01 -3.40
N PRO A 38 -12.48 -9.24 -2.30
CA PRO A 38 -13.10 -7.93 -2.34
C PRO A 38 -12.27 -6.98 -3.22
N ALA A 39 -12.96 -6.31 -4.15
CA ALA A 39 -12.33 -5.34 -5.03
C ALA A 39 -11.74 -4.17 -4.22
N PRO A 40 -10.59 -3.62 -4.63
CA PRO A 40 -10.00 -2.47 -3.98
C PRO A 40 -10.93 -1.25 -4.06
N THR A 41 -10.97 -0.46 -3.01
CA THR A 41 -11.75 0.78 -2.98
C THR A 41 -11.14 1.83 -3.91
N ALA A 42 -11.95 2.81 -4.30
CA ALA A 42 -11.49 3.95 -5.11
C ALA A 42 -10.31 4.68 -4.45
N GLN A 43 -10.36 4.83 -3.12
CA GLN A 43 -9.28 5.44 -2.34
C GLN A 43 -8.00 4.62 -2.42
N THR A 44 -8.08 3.29 -2.28
CA THR A 44 -6.91 2.41 -2.39
C THR A 44 -6.27 2.48 -3.77
N LEU A 45 -7.09 2.47 -4.83
CA LEU A 45 -6.60 2.57 -6.21
C LEU A 45 -5.82 3.87 -6.43
N ARG A 46 -6.43 5.02 -6.07
CA ARG A 46 -5.78 6.32 -6.18
C ARG A 46 -4.51 6.41 -5.35
N ARG A 47 -4.56 5.99 -4.09
CA ARG A 47 -3.40 6.04 -3.19
C ARG A 47 -2.22 5.22 -3.72
N LEU A 48 -2.48 4.01 -4.24
CA LEU A 48 -1.41 3.19 -4.81
C LEU A 48 -0.80 3.83 -6.06
N ALA A 49 -1.63 4.45 -6.92
CA ALA A 49 -1.16 5.15 -8.11
C ALA A 49 -0.33 6.38 -7.75
N THR A 50 -0.85 7.24 -6.87
CA THR A 50 -0.13 8.40 -6.35
C THR A 50 1.21 7.99 -5.72
N ASN A 51 1.23 6.95 -4.89
CA ASN A 51 2.49 6.53 -4.29
C ASN A 51 3.51 6.02 -5.34
N LEU A 52 3.02 5.35 -6.39
CA LEU A 52 3.88 4.91 -7.49
C LEU A 52 4.44 6.10 -8.26
N GLU A 53 3.60 7.10 -8.58
CA GLU A 53 3.99 8.29 -9.35
C GLU A 53 4.92 9.21 -8.55
N GLU A 54 4.63 9.45 -7.27
CA GLU A 54 5.40 10.37 -6.41
C GLU A 54 6.69 9.74 -5.86
N TYR A 55 6.65 8.48 -5.44
CA TYR A 55 7.74 7.85 -4.69
C TYR A 55 8.33 6.60 -5.37
N GLY A 56 7.83 6.22 -6.55
CA GLY A 56 8.27 5.01 -7.25
C GLY A 56 7.92 3.70 -6.53
N THR A 57 6.98 3.73 -5.56
CA THR A 57 6.66 2.55 -4.75
C THR A 57 5.18 2.42 -4.47
N THR A 58 4.67 1.18 -4.40
CA THR A 58 3.30 0.90 -3.96
C THR A 58 3.22 0.59 -2.46
N ARG A 59 4.35 0.64 -1.75
CA ARG A 59 4.42 0.40 -0.31
C ARG A 59 3.69 1.52 0.44
N ASP A 60 3.14 1.15 1.60
CA ASP A 60 2.64 2.16 2.52
C ASP A 60 3.84 2.94 3.07
N ALA A 61 3.67 4.25 3.26
CA ALA A 61 4.65 5.05 3.97
C ALA A 61 4.91 4.43 5.35
N ALA A 62 6.17 4.44 5.78
CA ALA A 62 6.51 4.03 7.14
C ALA A 62 5.65 4.83 8.11
N LYS A 63 4.89 4.15 8.97
CA LYS A 63 4.13 4.85 10.01
C LYS A 63 5.14 5.65 10.83
N SER A 64 4.93 6.96 10.93
CA SER A 64 5.67 7.85 11.83
C SER A 64 5.31 7.51 13.29
N GLY A 65 5.74 6.34 13.75
CA GLY A 65 5.73 6.02 15.17
C GLY A 65 6.92 6.68 15.84
N ARG A 66 6.80 7.00 17.13
CA ARG A 66 7.97 7.29 17.97
C ARG A 66 8.96 6.14 17.75
N PRO A 67 10.21 6.39 17.34
CA PRO A 67 11.20 5.33 17.24
C PRO A 67 11.21 4.61 18.58
N ARG A 68 11.10 3.28 18.55
CA ARG A 68 11.25 2.50 19.79
C ARG A 68 12.61 2.88 20.36
N SER A 69 12.62 3.33 21.62
CA SER A 69 13.87 3.51 22.35
C SER A 69 14.58 2.16 22.33
N ALA A 70 15.59 2.03 21.48
CA ALA A 70 16.43 0.85 21.49
C ALA A 70 17.16 0.82 22.85
N ARG A 71 17.45 -0.38 23.36
CA ARG A 71 18.38 -0.53 24.50
C ARG A 71 19.78 -0.08 24.04
N SER A 72 20.02 1.22 24.01
CA SER A 72 21.37 1.78 23.97
C SER A 72 21.93 1.81 25.39
N ALA A 73 23.24 1.81 25.53
CA ALA A 73 23.90 1.96 26.82
C ALA A 73 23.45 3.25 27.54
N GLU A 74 23.24 4.34 26.79
CA GLU A 74 22.68 5.60 27.30
C GLU A 74 21.26 5.44 27.87
N ASN A 75 20.38 4.73 27.16
CA ASN A 75 19.00 4.52 27.63
C ASN A 75 18.93 3.60 28.84
N ILE A 76 19.90 2.68 29.00
CA ILE A 76 20.04 1.85 30.20
C ILE A 76 20.51 2.70 31.38
N ALA A 77 21.49 3.58 31.16
CA ALA A 77 22.01 4.48 32.19
C ALA A 77 20.97 5.51 32.66
N ALA A 78 20.09 5.98 31.78
CA ALA A 78 19.05 6.95 32.12
C ALA A 78 17.87 6.40 32.95
N VAL A 79 17.78 5.07 33.11
CA VAL A 79 16.71 4.40 33.89
C VAL A 79 17.22 3.88 35.25
N ALA A 80 18.54 3.82 35.44
CA ALA A 80 19.18 3.44 36.71
C ALA A 80 19.21 4.61 37.70
#